data_AF-A0A4Y2AL54-F1
#
_entry.id   AF-A0A4Y2AL54-F1
#
_cell.length_a   1.000
_cell.length_b   1.000
_cell.length_c   1.000
_cell.angle_alpha   90.00
_cell.angle_beta   90.00
_cell.angle_gamma   90.00
#
_symmetry.space_group_name_H-M   'P 1'
#
loop_
_entity.id
_entity.type
_entity.pdbx_description
1 polymer ?
#
loop_
_entity_poly.entity_id
_entity_poly.type
_entity_poly.pdbx_seq_one_letter_code
_entity_poly.pdbx_strand_id
1 'polypeptide(L)'
;MPKRLIITCVDNDAFNGTYSSNPFHFKHNNLNFLGVYVDGNPISSKPLEPDYSNGQSIRAFNSLLVGSGKLASNKGIYINRDEFIQGYTLYAFDLTPDLCDGSHLNLVNQGNLRIELKFASALEKTISVLVYAEFQNMIEITNSRNVLCDFSI
;
A
#
# COMPACT_ATOMS: atom_id res chain seq x y z
N MET A 1 -13.43 -6.38 1.57
CA MET A 1 -12.28 -5.55 2.00
C MET A 1 -11.01 -6.11 1.37
N PRO A 2 -10.06 -5.28 0.90
CA PRO A 2 -8.77 -5.78 0.43
C PRO A 2 -7.96 -6.37 1.59
N LYS A 3 -7.16 -7.41 1.32
CA LYS A 3 -6.21 -7.98 2.28
C LYS A 3 -4.90 -7.22 2.33
N ARG A 4 -4.54 -6.53 1.25
CA ARG A 4 -3.31 -5.73 1.16
C ARG A 4 -3.60 -4.46 0.40
N LEU A 5 -2.97 -3.38 0.85
CA LEU A 5 -3.03 -2.07 0.25
C LEU A 5 -1.63 -1.57 -0.01
N ILE A 6 -1.33 -1.13 -1.23
CA ILE A 6 -0.09 -0.43 -1.57
C ILE A 6 -0.45 0.95 -2.09
N ILE A 7 0.14 1.98 -1.48
CA ILE A 7 -0.11 3.38 -1.78
C ILE A 7 1.20 4.01 -2.24
N THR A 8 1.13 4.80 -3.30
CA THR A 8 2.26 5.61 -3.76
C THR A 8 1.77 6.87 -4.49
N CYS A 9 2.67 7.83 -4.68
CA CYS A 9 2.41 9.07 -5.37
C CYS A 9 3.34 9.19 -6.58
N VAL A 10 2.79 9.64 -7.70
CA VAL A 10 3.52 9.94 -8.93
C VAL A 10 3.11 11.30 -9.45
N ASP A 11 3.98 12.02 -10.16
CA ASP A 11 3.60 13.26 -10.81
C ASP A 11 2.48 12.97 -11.84
N ASN A 12 1.50 13.87 -11.95
CA ASN A 12 0.35 13.65 -12.83
C ASN A 12 0.73 13.61 -14.33
N ASP A 13 1.74 14.38 -14.74
CA ASP A 13 2.31 14.36 -16.10
C ASP A 13 3.00 13.02 -16.42
N ALA A 14 3.65 12.40 -15.43
CA ALA A 14 4.24 11.08 -15.53
C ALA A 14 3.19 9.98 -15.63
N PHE A 15 2.13 10.06 -14.82
CA PHE A 15 1.00 9.14 -14.91
C PHE A 15 0.32 9.19 -16.28
N ASN A 16 0.13 10.39 -16.83
CA ASN A 16 -0.49 10.58 -18.15
C ASN A 16 0.44 10.30 -19.34
N GLY A 17 1.71 9.96 -19.09
CA GLY A 17 2.62 9.47 -20.13
C GLY A 17 3.30 10.55 -20.98
N THR A 18 3.81 11.61 -20.37
CA THR A 18 4.67 12.56 -21.10
C THR A 18 6.05 11.96 -21.39
N TYR A 19 6.58 12.13 -22.61
CA TYR A 19 7.81 11.48 -23.07
C TYR A 19 9.05 11.72 -22.19
N SER A 20 9.13 12.87 -21.53
CA SER A 20 10.27 13.27 -20.69
C SER A 20 10.15 12.81 -19.23
N SER A 21 9.10 12.08 -18.88
CA SER A 21 8.77 11.74 -17.50
C SER A 21 8.82 10.22 -17.26
N ASN A 22 8.97 9.82 -15.99
CA ASN A 22 9.04 8.41 -15.60
C ASN A 22 7.84 8.04 -14.70
N PRO A 23 6.89 7.19 -15.14
CA PRO A 23 5.73 6.79 -14.35
C PRO A 23 6.08 5.88 -13.16
N PHE A 24 7.29 5.35 -13.11
CA PHE A 24 7.78 4.49 -12.01
C PHE A 24 8.66 5.24 -11.00
N HIS A 25 8.75 6.57 -11.11
CA HIS A 25 9.43 7.40 -10.14
C HIS A 25 8.44 7.85 -9.05
N PHE A 26 8.35 7.04 -8.02
CA PHE A 26 7.44 7.16 -6.89
C PHE A 26 7.99 8.09 -5.81
N LYS A 27 7.51 9.34 -5.80
CA LYS A 27 8.01 10.38 -4.90
C LYS A 27 7.30 10.34 -3.55
N HIS A 28 8.06 10.56 -2.48
CA HIS A 28 7.48 10.77 -1.15
C HIS A 28 6.76 12.13 -1.01
N ASN A 29 7.11 13.14 -1.83
CA ASN A 29 6.51 14.49 -1.83
C ASN A 29 6.48 15.17 -0.46
N ASN A 30 7.49 14.92 0.38
CA ASN A 30 7.51 15.35 1.79
C ASN A 30 6.25 14.98 2.58
N LEU A 31 5.67 13.81 2.29
CA LEU A 31 4.61 13.22 3.11
C LEU A 31 5.09 13.16 4.56
N ASN A 32 4.27 13.62 5.49
CA ASN A 32 4.57 13.60 6.92
C ASN A 32 3.50 12.90 7.77
N PHE A 33 2.42 12.46 7.13
CA PHE A 33 1.37 11.69 7.76
C PHE A 33 0.70 10.78 6.73
N LEU A 34 0.64 9.49 7.03
CA LEU A 34 -0.17 8.51 6.31
C LEU A 34 -0.94 7.64 7.30
N GLY A 35 -2.27 7.78 7.29
CA GLY A 35 -3.19 6.99 8.09
C GLY A 35 -4.09 6.12 7.21
N VAL A 36 -4.29 4.87 7.61
CA VAL A 36 -5.23 3.94 6.97
C VAL A 36 -6.21 3.45 8.03
N TYR A 37 -7.50 3.58 7.75
CA TYR A 37 -8.58 3.29 8.68
C TYR A 37 -9.59 2.35 8.05
N VAL A 38 -10.09 1.40 8.83
CA VAL A 38 -11.21 0.53 8.48
C VAL A 38 -12.33 0.77 9.47
N ASP A 39 -13.49 1.20 8.97
CA ASP A 39 -14.67 1.54 9.77
C ASP A 39 -14.36 2.54 10.91
N GLY A 40 -13.49 3.51 10.60
CA GLY A 40 -13.03 4.54 11.54
C GLY A 40 -11.90 4.10 12.49
N ASN A 41 -11.57 2.81 12.54
CA ASN A 41 -10.49 2.30 13.37
C ASN A 41 -9.16 2.29 12.59
N PRO A 42 -8.05 2.79 13.16
CA PRO A 42 -6.76 2.77 12.48
C PRO A 42 -6.22 1.34 12.39
N ILE A 43 -5.73 0.96 11.21
CA ILE A 43 -5.12 -0.36 10.96
C ILE A 43 -3.83 -0.53 11.75
N SER A 44 -3.03 0.53 11.82
CA SER A 44 -1.83 0.58 12.65
C SER A 44 -2.13 1.43 13.89
N SER A 45 -1.74 0.96 15.08
CA SER A 45 -1.89 1.70 16.35
C SER A 45 -1.34 3.14 16.30
N LYS A 46 -0.36 3.39 15.43
CA LYS A 46 0.14 4.71 15.10
C LYS A 46 0.23 4.90 13.59
N PRO A 47 -0.32 5.99 13.02
CA PRO A 47 -0.06 6.40 11.65
C PRO A 47 1.45 6.45 11.34
N LEU A 48 1.77 6.45 10.05
CA LEU A 48 3.12 6.71 9.59
C LEU A 48 3.35 8.22 9.60
N GLU A 49 4.38 8.66 10.31
CA GLU A 49 4.75 10.07 10.40
C GLU A 49 6.23 10.23 10.00
N PRO A 50 6.57 10.04 8.71
CA PRO A 50 7.96 10.15 8.27
C PRO A 50 8.42 11.61 8.22
N ASP A 51 9.70 11.84 8.51
CA ASP A 51 10.37 13.11 8.27
C ASP A 51 11.58 12.84 7.37
N TYR A 52 11.39 13.09 6.07
CA TYR A 52 12.41 12.85 5.06
C TYR A 52 13.58 13.83 5.15
N SER A 53 13.35 15.05 5.63
CA SER A 53 14.38 16.08 5.79
C SER A 53 15.37 15.72 6.90
N ASN A 54 14.88 15.08 7.97
CA ASN A 54 15.70 14.63 9.10
C ASN A 54 16.06 13.13 9.05
N GLY A 55 15.84 12.46 7.90
CA GLY A 55 16.17 11.04 7.71
C GLY A 55 15.30 10.05 8.50
N GLN A 56 14.19 10.50 9.09
CA GLN A 56 13.27 9.69 9.88
C GLN A 56 12.19 9.04 9.00
N SER A 57 12.60 8.16 8.09
CA SER A 57 11.71 7.43 7.19
C SER A 57 11.64 5.92 7.48
N ILE A 58 12.29 5.45 8.55
CA ILE A 58 12.45 4.01 8.80
C ILE A 58 11.13 3.27 8.99
N ARG A 59 10.14 3.88 9.67
CA ARG A 59 8.81 3.27 9.84
C ARG A 59 8.06 3.17 8.51
N ALA A 60 8.23 4.17 7.64
CA ALA A 60 7.66 4.15 6.29
C ALA A 60 8.30 3.05 5.44
N PHE A 61 9.63 2.95 5.42
CA PHE A 61 10.31 1.85 4.72
C PHE A 61 9.93 0.48 5.30
N ASN A 62 9.84 0.35 6.63
CA ASN A 62 9.41 -0.89 7.27
C ASN A 62 7.97 -1.27 6.90
N SER A 63 7.07 -0.30 6.68
CA SER A 63 5.71 -0.59 6.21
C SER A 63 5.72 -1.35 4.87
N LEU A 64 6.61 -0.98 3.95
CA LEU A 64 6.75 -1.68 2.66
C LEU A 64 7.20 -3.13 2.85
N LEU A 65 8.18 -3.37 3.73
CA LEU A 65 8.70 -4.71 4.01
C LEU A 65 7.68 -5.61 4.70
N VAL A 66 6.95 -5.07 5.68
CA VAL A 66 5.90 -5.80 6.41
C VAL A 66 4.71 -6.06 5.49
N GLY A 67 4.17 -5.02 4.87
CA GLY A 67 2.98 -5.12 4.04
C GLY A 67 3.19 -5.99 2.79
N SER A 68 4.41 -6.12 2.28
CA SER A 68 4.75 -7.06 1.19
C SER A 68 4.99 -8.50 1.65
N GLY A 69 4.94 -8.78 2.96
CA GLY A 69 5.24 -10.09 3.54
C GLY A 69 6.71 -10.50 3.41
N LYS A 70 7.64 -9.54 3.21
CA LYS A 70 9.07 -9.83 2.96
C LYS A 70 9.99 -9.59 4.13
N LEU A 71 9.56 -8.87 5.18
CA LEU A 71 10.42 -8.51 6.32
C LEU A 71 11.16 -9.71 6.96
N ALA A 72 10.50 -10.87 7.06
CA ALA A 72 11.07 -12.09 7.65
C ALA A 72 11.29 -13.21 6.63
N SER A 73 11.32 -12.88 5.34
CA SER A 73 11.47 -13.87 4.27
C SER A 73 12.92 -13.93 3.78
N ASN A 74 13.33 -15.07 3.22
CA ASN A 74 14.65 -15.22 2.59
C ASN A 74 14.79 -14.46 1.26
N LYS A 75 13.82 -13.61 0.88
CA LYS A 75 13.81 -12.80 -0.33
C LYS A 75 13.54 -11.34 0.02
N GLY A 76 14.38 -10.43 -0.49
CA GLY A 76 14.16 -8.99 -0.35
C GLY A 76 13.13 -8.44 -1.34
N ILE A 77 12.90 -7.13 -1.26
CA ILE A 77 12.06 -6.36 -2.21
C ILE A 77 12.88 -5.66 -3.31
N TYR A 78 14.20 -5.87 -3.35
CA TYR A 78 15.14 -5.20 -4.26
C TYR A 78 15.09 -3.66 -4.23
N ILE A 79 14.66 -3.09 -3.10
CA ILE A 79 14.66 -1.65 -2.82
C ILE A 79 15.35 -1.48 -1.47
N ASN A 80 16.45 -0.76 -1.45
CA ASN A 80 17.12 -0.37 -0.22
C ASN A 80 16.54 0.93 0.35
N ARG A 81 16.99 1.33 1.56
CA ARG A 81 16.46 2.52 2.25
C ARG A 81 16.75 3.83 1.51
N ASP A 82 17.86 3.93 0.81
CA ASP A 82 18.24 5.14 0.07
C ASP A 82 17.44 5.24 -1.24
N GLU A 83 17.25 4.12 -1.93
CA GLU A 83 16.37 4.04 -3.09
C GLU A 83 14.92 4.39 -2.73
N PHE A 84 14.45 3.92 -1.57
CA PHE A 84 13.11 4.23 -1.07
C PHE A 84 12.85 5.74 -0.99
N ILE A 85 13.82 6.54 -0.51
CA ILE A 85 13.67 8.00 -0.43
C ILE A 85 13.93 8.71 -1.77
N GLN A 86 14.64 8.09 -2.71
CA GLN A 86 15.04 8.69 -4.00
C GLN A 86 14.06 8.49 -5.16
N GLY A 87 12.85 7.98 -4.90
CA GLY A 87 11.86 7.73 -5.95
C GLY A 87 11.31 6.31 -6.01
N TYR A 88 11.57 5.49 -4.99
CA TYR A 88 10.90 4.19 -4.81
C TYR A 88 10.08 4.17 -3.51
N THR A 89 9.34 5.25 -3.25
CA THR A 89 8.52 5.38 -2.04
C THR A 89 7.17 4.68 -2.24
N LEU A 90 7.03 3.47 -1.71
CA LEU A 90 5.75 2.74 -1.64
C LEU A 90 5.41 2.42 -0.20
N TYR A 91 4.15 2.62 0.19
CA TYR A 91 3.66 2.27 1.52
C TYR A 91 2.77 1.05 1.39
N ALA A 92 3.07 -0.02 2.13
CA ALA A 92 2.26 -1.23 2.11
C ALA A 92 1.62 -1.47 3.47
N PHE A 93 0.35 -1.89 3.46
CA PHE A 93 -0.40 -2.24 4.64
C PHE A 93 -0.99 -3.64 4.44
N ASP A 94 -0.75 -4.49 5.43
CA ASP A 94 -1.48 -5.74 5.60
C ASP A 94 -2.79 -5.44 6.33
N LEU A 95 -3.91 -5.82 5.72
CA LEU A 95 -5.26 -5.63 6.23
C LEU A 95 -5.90 -6.97 6.63
N THR A 96 -5.14 -8.06 6.62
CA THR A 96 -5.61 -9.35 7.12
C THR A 96 -5.91 -9.25 8.63
N PRO A 97 -7.01 -9.85 9.13
CA PRO A 97 -7.38 -9.80 10.54
C PRO A 97 -6.30 -10.37 11.48
N ASP A 98 -5.52 -11.31 10.96
CA ASP A 98 -4.48 -12.03 11.67
C ASP A 98 -3.06 -11.54 11.34
N LEU A 99 -2.93 -10.51 10.49
CA LEU A 99 -1.67 -9.93 10.04
C LEU A 99 -0.70 -10.98 9.48
N CYS A 100 -1.26 -11.99 8.81
CA CYS A 100 -0.54 -13.11 8.26
C CYS A 100 -0.94 -13.34 6.81
N ASP A 101 0.03 -13.24 5.90
CA ASP A 101 -0.11 -13.63 4.49
C ASP A 101 0.01 -15.16 4.34
N GLY A 102 -0.70 -15.91 5.18
CA GLY A 102 -0.77 -17.38 5.19
C GLY A 102 -1.70 -17.92 4.11
N SER A 103 -1.71 -19.25 3.93
CA SER A 103 -2.54 -19.93 2.92
C SER A 103 -3.97 -20.24 3.39
N HIS A 104 -4.44 -19.61 4.46
CA HIS A 104 -5.80 -19.79 4.97
C HIS A 104 -6.74 -18.72 4.46
N LEU A 105 -8.03 -19.05 4.45
CA LEU A 105 -9.07 -18.12 4.05
C LEU A 105 -9.44 -17.25 5.24
N ASN A 106 -9.33 -15.94 5.08
CA ASN A 106 -9.91 -14.99 6.02
C ASN A 106 -11.40 -14.79 5.70
N LEU A 107 -12.21 -14.56 6.73
CA LEU A 107 -13.62 -14.22 6.56
C LEU A 107 -13.75 -12.97 5.67
N VAL A 108 -14.63 -13.05 4.67
CA VAL A 108 -14.92 -11.91 3.79
C VAL A 108 -15.64 -10.85 4.61
N ASN A 109 -14.93 -9.78 4.92
CA ASN A 109 -15.49 -8.63 5.62
C ASN A 109 -15.77 -7.49 4.64
N GLN A 110 -16.93 -6.86 4.81
CA GLN A 110 -17.26 -5.57 4.20
C GLN A 110 -16.94 -4.46 5.22
N GLY A 111 -16.43 -3.34 4.73
CA GLY A 111 -16.07 -2.20 5.57
C GLY A 111 -15.71 -0.98 4.73
N ASN A 112 -15.65 0.18 5.37
CA ASN A 112 -15.22 1.43 4.74
C ASN A 112 -13.72 1.64 4.95
N LEU A 113 -12.97 1.73 3.85
CA LEU A 113 -11.55 2.07 3.88
C LEU A 113 -11.38 3.59 3.71
N ARG A 114 -10.71 4.22 4.67
CA ARG A 114 -10.32 5.63 4.60
C ARG A 114 -8.80 5.76 4.63
N ILE A 115 -8.25 6.51 3.68
CA ILE A 115 -6.82 6.80 3.58
C ILE A 115 -6.64 8.32 3.77
N GLU A 116 -5.74 8.71 4.64
CA GLU A 116 -5.39 10.11 4.89
C GLU A 116 -3.91 10.34 4.60
N LEU A 117 -3.61 11.32 3.74
CA LEU A 117 -2.26 11.78 3.43
C LEU A 117 -2.13 13.24 3.83
N LYS A 118 -1.04 13.61 4.52
CA LYS A 118 -0.64 15.00 4.73
C LYS A 118 0.81 15.19 4.31
N PHE A 119 1.12 16.39 3.84
CA PHE A 119 2.42 16.77 3.33
C PHE A 119 2.97 17.92 4.18
N ALA A 120 4.26 17.87 4.50
CA ALA A 120 4.93 18.90 5.31
C ALA A 120 5.05 20.24 4.57
N SER A 121 5.02 20.21 3.24
CA SER A 121 5.09 21.39 2.37
C SER A 121 3.99 21.34 1.31
N ALA A 122 3.69 22.48 0.71
CA ALA A 122 2.83 22.52 -0.47
C ALA A 122 3.42 21.67 -1.60
N LEU A 123 2.55 20.96 -2.32
CA LEU A 123 2.95 20.17 -3.48
C LEU A 123 3.33 21.10 -4.63
N GLU A 124 4.53 20.92 -5.18
CA GLU A 124 5.03 21.74 -6.29
C GLU A 124 4.33 21.44 -7.62
N LYS A 125 3.81 20.21 -7.76
CA LYS A 125 3.06 19.74 -8.92
C LYS A 125 1.80 19.02 -8.48
N THR A 126 0.83 18.94 -9.39
CA THR A 126 -0.29 18.02 -9.25
C THR A 126 0.22 16.58 -9.24
N ILE A 127 -0.24 15.79 -8.27
CA ILE A 127 0.14 14.39 -8.11
C ILE A 127 -1.07 13.48 -8.39
N SER A 128 -0.78 12.27 -8.85
CA SER A 128 -1.73 11.16 -8.85
C SER A 128 -1.37 10.22 -7.70
N VAL A 129 -2.34 9.92 -6.84
CA VAL A 129 -2.19 8.90 -5.80
C VAL A 129 -2.63 7.56 -6.37
N LEU A 130 -1.70 6.61 -6.45
CA LEU A 130 -1.96 5.25 -6.91
C LEU A 130 -2.25 4.37 -5.71
N VAL A 131 -3.38 3.67 -5.75
CA VAL A 131 -3.80 2.73 -4.73
C VAL A 131 -3.99 1.37 -5.39
N TYR A 132 -3.11 0.44 -5.05
CA TYR A 132 -3.23 -0.96 -5.45
C TYR A 132 -3.82 -1.76 -4.28
N ALA A 133 -4.89 -2.49 -4.57
CA ALA A 133 -5.63 -3.27 -3.58
C ALA A 133 -5.67 -4.74 -4.01
N GLU A 134 -5.21 -5.63 -3.13
CA GLU A 134 -5.25 -7.07 -3.35
C GLU A 134 -6.44 -7.67 -2.60
N PHE A 135 -7.27 -8.45 -3.29
CA PHE A 135 -8.47 -9.08 -2.74
C PHE A 135 -8.32 -10.59 -2.76
N GLN A 136 -8.97 -11.25 -1.80
CA GLN A 136 -9.09 -12.70 -1.76
C GLN A 136 -10.45 -13.09 -2.32
N ASN A 137 -10.46 -13.90 -3.37
CA ASN A 137 -11.68 -14.42 -3.99
C ASN A 137 -11.75 -15.93 -3.80
N MET A 138 -12.95 -16.48 -3.69
CA MET A 138 -13.20 -17.91 -3.52
C MET A 138 -13.89 -18.48 -4.75
N ILE A 139 -13.35 -19.58 -5.25
CA ILE A 139 -13.97 -20.39 -6.31
C ILE A 139 -14.28 -21.75 -5.70
N GLU A 140 -15.56 -22.09 -5.61
CA GLU A 140 -16.04 -23.37 -5.12
C GLU A 140 -16.42 -24.27 -6.30
N ILE A 141 -15.92 -25.51 -6.30
CA ILE A 141 -16.33 -26.54 -7.26
C ILE A 141 -17.15 -27.56 -6.50
N THR A 142 -18.44 -27.62 -6.81
CA THR A 142 -19.36 -28.56 -6.16
C THR A 142 -19.12 -29.99 -6.66
N ASN A 143 -19.61 -30.99 -5.92
CA ASN A 143 -19.55 -32.40 -6.34
C ASN A 143 -20.20 -32.63 -7.73
N SER A 144 -21.19 -31.80 -8.09
CA SER A 144 -21.85 -31.81 -9.40
C SER A 144 -21.03 -31.13 -10.52
N ARG A 145 -19.79 -30.72 -10.24
CA ARG A 145 -18.90 -29.95 -11.13
C ARG A 145 -19.42 -28.56 -11.51
N ASN A 146 -20.34 -28.01 -10.73
CA ASN A 146 -20.71 -26.60 -10.87
C ASN A 146 -19.62 -25.74 -10.26
N VAL A 147 -19.20 -24.71 -10.98
CA VAL A 147 -18.23 -23.70 -10.52
C VAL A 147 -19.02 -22.51 -10.00
N LEU A 148 -18.92 -22.24 -8.71
CA LEU A 148 -19.45 -21.07 -8.05
C LEU A 148 -18.29 -20.11 -7.79
N CYS A 149 -18.42 -18.88 -8.28
CA CYS A 149 -17.41 -17.85 -8.06
C CYS A 149 -18.03 -16.72 -7.24
N ASP A 150 -17.41 -16.36 -6.12
CA ASP A 150 -17.72 -15.12 -5.43
C ASP A 150 -16.66 -14.07 -5.81
N PHE A 151 -17.06 -13.18 -6.73
CA PHE A 151 -16.26 -12.05 -7.21
C PHE A 151 -16.90 -10.71 -6.86
N SER A 152 -17.65 -10.65 -5.76
CA SER A 152 -18.31 -9.41 -5.31
C SER A 152 -17.24 -8.33 -5.01
N ILE A 153 -17.06 -7.36 -5.92
CA ILE A 153 -16.21 -6.17 -5.74
C ILE A 153 -17.03 -5.06 -5.09
#